data_AF-A0A1G6V2Q0-F1
#
_entry.id   AF-A0A1G6V2Q0-F1
#
_cell.length_a   1.000
_cell.length_b   1.000
_cell.length_c   1.000
_cell.angle_alpha   90.00
_cell.angle_beta   90.00
_cell.angle_gamma   90.00
#
_symmetry.space_group_name_H-M   'P 1'
#
loop_
_entity.id
_entity.type
_entity.pdbx_description
1 polymer ?
#
loop_
_entity_poly.entity_id
_entity_poly.type
_entity_poly.pdbx_seq_one_letter_code
_entity_poly.pdbx_strand_id
1 'polypeptide(L)'
;MFNIMNHIANQSQYTRRYHPRHLLAQYAINQIATLELRSQDIVSAMGYPIKHTIPACDRLRHVLSHRYLGLDSSYMDKYFTADEFLAKLFVVLEIPYQPFAEDIAQIKNDLTNHSNTLPRYSLRAEVDFTFTSVDNWVSRGNAARLAHIRLPDGFAKLDDAQRKSVIQDSICEHYQQYEGSLPYDGVIKGYRLTIEQNNHVVDHADYGLPKSSSI
;
A
#
# COMPACT_ATOMS: atom_id res chain seq x y z
N MET A 1 9.42 22.41 21.18
CA MET A 1 8.83 23.25 20.12
C MET A 1 9.96 23.56 19.13
N PHE A 2 10.12 22.74 18.09
CA PHE A 2 11.23 22.90 17.14
C PHE A 2 10.80 23.86 16.03
N ASN A 3 11.59 24.90 15.83
CA ASN A 3 11.36 25.96 14.86
C ASN A 3 11.60 25.39 13.45
N ILE A 4 10.53 25.16 12.69
CA ILE A 4 10.63 24.65 11.31
C ILE A 4 11.07 25.82 10.42
N MET A 5 12.38 25.99 10.27
CA MET A 5 12.92 26.72 9.13
C MET A 5 12.61 25.88 7.88
N ASN A 6 11.53 26.26 7.19
CA ASN A 6 11.21 25.85 5.82
C ASN A 6 12.32 26.33 4.88
N HIS A 7 13.45 25.65 4.88
CA HIS A 7 14.39 25.73 3.77
C HIS A 7 14.02 24.65 2.77
N ILE A 8 13.37 25.07 1.69
CA ILE A 8 13.40 24.35 0.43
C ILE A 8 14.88 24.16 0.13
N ALA A 9 15.35 22.92 0.26
CA ALA A 9 16.73 22.57 -0.03
C ALA A 9 17.04 23.00 -1.48
N ASN A 10 17.89 24.01 -1.64
CA ASN A 10 18.62 24.18 -2.88
C ASN A 10 19.23 22.82 -3.18
N GLN A 11 18.84 22.19 -4.29
CA GLN A 11 19.27 20.84 -4.64
C GLN A 11 20.80 20.85 -4.81
N SER A 12 21.51 20.49 -3.75
CA SER A 12 22.97 20.34 -3.79
C SER A 12 23.31 19.16 -4.69
N GLN A 13 24.54 19.12 -5.21
CA GLN A 13 25.05 17.98 -5.96
C GLN A 13 24.97 16.66 -5.16
N TYR A 14 24.99 16.74 -3.83
CA TYR A 14 24.93 15.61 -2.92
C TYR A 14 23.50 15.09 -2.68
N THR A 15 22.48 15.94 -2.87
CA THR A 15 21.10 15.63 -2.46
C THR A 15 20.09 15.54 -3.59
N ARG A 16 20.47 15.88 -4.83
CA ARG A 16 19.58 15.92 -6.00
C ARG A 16 18.78 14.64 -6.28
N ARG A 17 19.26 13.48 -5.81
CA ARG A 17 18.62 12.18 -6.07
C ARG A 17 17.61 11.76 -5.01
N TYR A 18 17.47 12.52 -3.92
CA TYR A 18 16.55 12.18 -2.82
C TYR A 18 15.26 12.98 -2.91
N HIS A 19 14.14 12.32 -2.62
CA HIS A 19 12.81 12.93 -2.61
C HIS A 19 12.12 12.60 -1.28
N PRO A 20 12.41 13.36 -0.20
CA PRO A 20 11.94 13.00 1.13
C PRO A 20 10.41 12.99 1.19
N ARG A 21 9.88 11.92 1.78
CA ARG A 21 8.44 11.78 2.08
C ARG A 21 8.16 11.72 3.59
N HIS A 22 9.18 12.02 4.39
CA HIS A 22 9.15 12.00 5.85
C HIS A 22 10.05 13.10 6.40
N LEU A 23 9.67 13.74 7.53
CA LEU A 23 10.44 14.83 8.14
C LEU A 23 11.85 14.40 8.53
N LEU A 24 11.99 13.21 9.13
CA LEU A 24 13.29 12.62 9.44
C LEU A 24 14.18 12.38 8.21
N ALA A 25 13.59 11.99 7.06
CA ALA A 25 14.35 11.87 5.82
C ALA A 25 14.83 13.24 5.33
N GLN A 26 13.99 14.27 5.44
CA GLN A 26 14.37 15.64 5.09
C GLN A 26 15.51 16.15 5.98
N TYR A 27 15.45 15.88 7.28
CA TYR A 27 16.53 16.20 8.21
C TYR A 27 17.84 15.50 7.83
N ALA A 28 17.80 14.19 7.57
CA ALA A 28 18.98 13.43 7.14
C ALA A 28 19.56 13.95 5.81
N ILE A 29 18.72 14.31 4.85
CA ILE A 29 19.16 14.89 3.57
C ILE A 29 19.82 16.25 3.78
N ASN A 30 19.27 17.09 4.67
CA ASN A 30 19.89 18.36 5.00
C ASN A 30 21.28 18.15 5.63
N GLN A 31 21.41 17.16 6.52
CA GLN A 31 22.73 16.81 7.08
C GLN A 31 23.71 16.28 6.03
N ILE A 32 23.26 15.48 5.06
CA ILE A 32 24.10 15.07 3.93
C ILE A 32 24.60 16.28 3.14
N ALA A 33 23.75 17.29 2.91
CA ALA A 33 24.16 18.52 2.25
C ALA A 33 25.16 19.33 3.07
N THR A 34 24.95 19.46 4.38
CA THR A 34 25.84 20.17 5.30
C THR A 34 27.21 19.52 5.42
N LEU A 35 27.25 18.18 5.46
CA LEU A 35 28.49 17.41 5.55
C LEU A 35 29.14 17.17 4.17
N GLU A 36 28.48 17.59 3.09
CA GLU A 36 28.94 17.39 1.71
C GLU A 36 29.26 15.92 1.35
N LEU A 37 28.49 14.99 1.91
CA LEU A 37 28.77 13.56 1.76
C LEU A 37 28.18 13.00 0.47
N ARG A 38 28.99 12.28 -0.31
CA ARG A 38 28.48 11.50 -1.45
C ARG A 38 27.88 10.19 -0.96
N SER A 39 26.90 9.67 -1.70
CA SER A 39 26.27 8.38 -1.36
C SER A 39 27.29 7.25 -1.19
N GLN A 40 28.35 7.21 -2.01
CA GLN A 40 29.40 6.19 -1.90
C GLN A 40 30.19 6.29 -0.60
N ASP A 41 30.47 7.51 -0.14
CA ASP A 41 31.23 7.77 1.08
C ASP A 41 30.41 7.38 2.31
N ILE A 42 29.11 7.71 2.29
CA ILE A 42 28.15 7.32 3.33
C ILE A 42 28.11 5.79 3.47
N VAL A 43 27.86 5.07 2.38
CA VAL A 43 27.72 3.61 2.45
C VAL A 43 29.05 2.91 2.78
N SER A 44 30.18 3.48 2.35
CA SER A 44 31.51 3.02 2.77
C SER A 44 31.69 3.17 4.28
N ALA A 45 31.36 4.33 4.84
CA ALA A 45 31.43 4.61 6.28
C ALA A 45 30.47 3.75 7.11
N MET A 46 29.32 3.35 6.53
CA MET A 46 28.40 2.39 7.15
C MET A 46 28.99 0.97 7.23
N GLY A 47 30.03 0.66 6.45
CA GLY A 47 30.73 -0.63 6.46
C GLY A 47 30.39 -1.55 5.29
N TYR A 48 29.76 -1.05 4.22
CA TYR A 48 29.52 -1.86 3.03
C TYR A 48 30.82 -2.16 2.28
N PRO A 49 30.99 -3.40 1.75
CA PRO A 49 32.15 -3.71 0.93
C PRO A 49 32.04 -3.01 -0.43
N ILE A 50 33.20 -2.68 -1.03
CA ILE A 50 33.31 -1.96 -2.32
C ILE A 50 32.48 -2.63 -3.43
N LYS A 51 32.46 -3.97 -3.47
CA LYS A 51 31.66 -4.74 -4.44
C LYS A 51 30.15 -4.56 -4.30
N HIS A 52 29.69 -3.91 -3.24
CA HIS A 52 28.28 -3.67 -2.92
C HIS A 52 27.91 -2.19 -2.80
N THR A 53 28.81 -1.29 -3.22
CA THR A 53 28.55 0.16 -3.16
C THR A 53 27.32 0.58 -3.95
N ILE A 54 27.10 0.02 -5.15
CA ILE A 54 25.97 0.42 -6.00
C ILE A 54 24.62 0.04 -5.36
N PRO A 55 24.36 -1.24 -4.99
CA PRO A 55 23.12 -1.59 -4.28
C PRO A 55 22.93 -0.83 -2.96
N ALA A 56 24.01 -0.59 -2.21
CA ALA A 56 23.92 0.18 -0.97
C ALA A 56 23.53 1.65 -1.22
N CYS A 57 24.05 2.27 -2.27
CA CYS A 57 23.66 3.63 -2.68
C CYS A 57 22.18 3.69 -3.09
N ASP A 58 21.68 2.65 -3.75
CA ASP A 58 20.27 2.55 -4.15
C ASP A 58 19.38 2.35 -2.93
N ARG A 59 19.80 1.52 -1.96
CA ARG A 59 19.12 1.36 -0.66
C ARG A 59 19.05 2.69 0.09
N LEU A 60 20.16 3.43 0.18
CA LEU A 60 20.20 4.75 0.82
C LEU A 60 19.18 5.70 0.17
N ARG A 61 19.13 5.73 -1.17
CA ARG A 61 18.17 6.55 -1.91
C ARG A 61 16.73 6.13 -1.64
N HIS A 62 16.47 4.83 -1.60
CA HIS A 62 15.16 4.28 -1.26
C HIS A 62 14.75 4.71 0.14
N VAL A 63 15.57 4.44 1.16
CA VAL A 63 15.30 4.80 2.57
C VAL A 63 14.98 6.29 2.71
N LEU A 64 15.79 7.17 2.13
CA LEU A 64 15.60 8.62 2.24
C LEU A 64 14.48 9.18 1.35
N SER A 65 13.90 8.38 0.46
CA SER A 65 12.75 8.78 -0.38
C SER A 65 11.46 8.04 -0.02
N HIS A 66 11.51 7.07 0.88
CA HIS A 66 10.37 6.26 1.29
C HIS A 66 9.64 6.90 2.48
N ARG A 67 8.31 6.79 2.50
CA ARG A 67 7.48 7.35 3.60
C ARG A 67 7.74 6.70 4.96
N TYR A 68 8.20 5.44 4.97
CA TYR A 68 8.51 4.67 6.18
C TYR A 68 10.00 4.47 6.40
N LEU A 69 10.87 5.26 5.75
CA LEU A 69 12.33 5.16 5.92
C LEU A 69 12.89 3.74 5.65
N GLY A 70 12.23 2.97 4.79
CA GLY A 70 12.57 1.56 4.51
C GLY A 70 12.37 0.58 5.67
N LEU A 71 11.72 0.99 6.78
CA LEU A 71 11.40 0.12 7.93
C LEU A 71 10.34 -0.94 7.63
N ASP A 72 9.61 -0.78 6.52
CA ASP A 72 8.64 -1.75 6.00
C ASP A 72 9.28 -2.94 5.29
N SER A 73 10.61 -3.04 5.30
CA SER A 73 11.37 -4.09 4.64
C SER A 73 11.13 -4.17 3.13
N SER A 74 10.68 -3.07 2.51
CA SER A 74 10.48 -2.96 1.05
C SER A 74 11.77 -3.05 0.23
N TYR A 75 12.94 -2.95 0.88
CA TYR A 75 14.25 -3.07 0.27
C TYR A 75 15.12 -4.06 1.05
N MET A 76 15.17 -5.29 0.55
CA MET A 76 15.94 -6.38 1.16
C MET A 76 17.45 -6.13 1.04
N ASP A 77 18.17 -6.43 2.11
CA ASP A 77 19.63 -6.36 2.17
C ASP A 77 20.16 -7.47 3.08
N LYS A 78 21.28 -8.05 2.69
CA LYS A 78 21.96 -9.10 3.45
C LYS A 78 22.89 -8.59 4.54
N TYR A 79 23.30 -7.31 4.51
CA TYR A 79 24.30 -6.77 5.43
C TYR A 79 23.68 -6.14 6.69
N PHE A 80 22.53 -5.48 6.54
CA PHE A 80 21.84 -4.82 7.65
C PHE A 80 20.34 -5.04 7.50
N THR A 81 19.68 -5.30 8.62
CA THR A 81 18.23 -5.14 8.75
C THR A 81 17.83 -3.66 8.50
N ALA A 82 16.55 -3.37 8.37
CA ALA A 82 16.07 -1.99 8.19
C ALA A 82 16.45 -1.10 9.38
N ASP A 83 16.36 -1.64 10.59
CA ASP A 83 16.73 -0.97 11.83
C ASP A 83 18.22 -0.70 11.94
N GLU A 84 19.06 -1.71 11.69
CA GLU A 84 20.51 -1.55 11.73
C GLU A 84 21.00 -0.55 10.70
N PHE A 85 20.39 -0.55 9.50
CA PHE A 85 20.72 0.41 8.47
C PHE A 85 20.45 1.85 8.92
N LEU A 86 19.26 2.12 9.48
CA LEU A 86 18.89 3.45 9.94
C LEU A 86 19.78 3.91 11.09
N ALA A 87 20.07 3.01 12.05
CA ALA A 87 20.97 3.29 13.15
C ALA A 87 22.39 3.62 12.67
N LYS A 88 22.95 2.83 11.74
CA LYS A 88 24.27 3.09 11.15
C LYS A 88 24.30 4.39 10.35
N LEU A 89 23.24 4.69 9.60
CA LEU A 89 23.13 5.93 8.86
C LEU A 89 23.16 7.14 9.80
N PHE A 90 22.45 7.08 10.94
CA PHE A 90 22.45 8.18 11.91
C PHE A 90 23.82 8.42 12.52
N VAL A 91 24.57 7.35 12.79
CA VAL A 91 25.95 7.47 13.26
C VAL A 91 26.82 8.18 12.22
N VAL A 92 26.73 7.78 10.95
CA VAL A 92 27.52 8.40 9.85
C VAL A 92 27.14 9.86 9.60
N LEU A 93 25.87 10.21 9.78
CA LEU A 93 25.36 11.57 9.59
C LEU A 93 25.40 12.42 10.87
N GLU A 94 25.99 11.91 11.96
CA GLU A 94 26.07 12.58 13.25
C GLU A 94 24.69 13.03 13.80
N ILE A 95 23.66 12.25 13.50
CA ILE A 95 22.28 12.51 13.90
C ILE A 95 22.02 11.86 15.28
N PRO A 96 21.65 12.63 16.32
CA PRO A 96 21.27 12.03 17.60
C PRO A 96 19.99 11.23 17.43
N TYR A 97 19.96 9.99 17.94
CA TYR A 97 18.79 9.11 17.84
C TYR A 97 17.61 9.57 18.72
N GLN A 98 17.93 10.04 19.94
CA GLN A 98 16.95 10.39 20.98
C GLN A 98 15.78 11.27 20.51
N PRO A 99 16.01 12.39 19.78
CA PRO A 99 14.93 13.24 19.29
C PRO A 99 13.94 12.57 18.32
N PHE A 100 14.32 11.45 17.70
CA PHE A 100 13.52 10.76 16.68
C PHE A 100 13.04 9.38 17.11
N ALA A 101 13.33 8.98 18.36
CA ALA A 101 12.96 7.66 18.86
C ALA A 101 11.44 7.44 18.84
N GLU A 102 10.67 8.46 19.19
CA GLU A 102 9.19 8.43 19.17
C GLU A 102 8.65 8.34 17.74
N ASP A 103 9.17 9.16 16.80
CA ASP A 103 8.79 9.10 15.39
C ASP A 103 9.07 7.73 14.77
N ILE A 104 10.25 7.15 15.05
CA ILE A 104 10.62 5.82 14.57
C ILE A 104 9.72 4.74 15.19
N ALA A 105 9.41 4.86 16.49
CA ALA A 105 8.48 3.96 17.16
C ALA A 105 7.07 4.06 16.56
N GLN A 106 6.61 5.26 16.22
CA GLN A 106 5.32 5.48 15.57
C GLN A 106 5.30 4.86 14.17
N ILE A 107 6.34 5.04 13.35
CA ILE A 107 6.42 4.38 12.03
C ILE A 107 6.34 2.86 12.19
N LYS A 108 7.07 2.29 13.14
CA LYS A 108 7.02 0.84 13.39
C LYS A 108 5.65 0.39 13.87
N ASN A 109 5.03 1.14 14.78
CA ASN A 109 3.70 0.88 15.28
C ASN A 109 2.67 0.95 14.15
N ASP A 110 2.79 1.95 13.27
CA ASP A 110 1.97 2.06 12.07
C ASP A 110 2.20 0.84 11.18
N LEU A 111 3.43 0.41 10.93
CA LEU A 111 3.70 -0.78 10.11
C LEU A 111 3.14 -2.07 10.71
N THR A 112 3.24 -2.24 12.03
CA THR A 112 2.60 -3.36 12.73
C THR A 112 1.09 -3.24 12.71
N ASN A 113 0.53 -2.03 12.77
CA ASN A 113 -0.92 -1.78 12.72
C ASN A 113 -1.48 -1.64 11.31
N HIS A 114 -0.65 -1.54 10.27
CA HIS A 114 -1.09 -1.68 8.88
C HIS A 114 -1.54 -3.14 8.63
N SER A 115 -1.08 -4.09 9.47
CA SER A 115 -1.67 -5.43 9.56
C SER A 115 -3.05 -5.47 10.23
N ASN A 116 -3.41 -4.40 10.97
CA ASN A 116 -4.73 -4.10 11.52
C ASN A 116 -5.53 -3.15 10.59
N THR A 117 -5.23 -3.12 9.29
CA THR A 117 -6.17 -2.52 8.34
C THR A 117 -7.48 -3.27 8.44
N LEU A 118 -8.58 -2.53 8.62
CA LEU A 118 -9.91 -3.12 8.58
C LEU A 118 -10.02 -4.02 7.34
N PRO A 119 -10.60 -5.22 7.47
CA PRO A 119 -10.70 -6.15 6.35
C PRO A 119 -11.34 -5.44 5.15
N ARG A 120 -10.78 -5.69 3.98
CA ARG A 120 -11.33 -5.20 2.73
C ARG A 120 -12.36 -6.21 2.23
N TYR A 121 -13.53 -5.70 1.90
CA TYR A 121 -14.61 -6.52 1.36
C TYR A 121 -14.77 -6.24 -0.13
N SER A 122 -14.86 -7.30 -0.94
CA SER A 122 -15.23 -7.22 -2.36
C SER A 122 -16.47 -8.08 -2.58
N LEU A 123 -17.53 -7.48 -3.09
CA LEU A 123 -18.75 -8.19 -3.46
C LEU A 123 -18.83 -8.26 -4.99
N ARG A 124 -18.98 -9.47 -5.52
CA ARG A 124 -19.04 -9.71 -6.97
C ARG A 124 -20.15 -10.69 -7.32
N ALA A 125 -20.77 -10.47 -8.48
CA ALA A 125 -21.61 -11.46 -9.14
C ALA A 125 -20.75 -12.59 -9.71
N GLU A 126 -21.18 -13.83 -9.52
CA GLU A 126 -20.60 -14.98 -10.18
C GLU A 126 -21.24 -15.15 -11.56
N VAL A 127 -20.44 -14.94 -12.61
CA VAL A 127 -20.91 -14.87 -13.99
C VAL A 127 -19.95 -15.63 -14.90
N ASP A 128 -20.50 -16.51 -15.72
CA ASP A 128 -19.77 -17.16 -16.81
C ASP A 128 -20.00 -16.38 -18.11
N PHE A 129 -19.03 -15.55 -18.47
CA PHE A 129 -19.07 -14.78 -19.71
C PHE A 129 -18.67 -15.64 -20.91
N THR A 130 -19.39 -15.50 -22.02
CA THR A 130 -19.07 -16.17 -23.28
C THR A 130 -18.42 -15.18 -24.24
N PHE A 131 -17.09 -15.06 -24.16
CA PHE A 131 -16.32 -14.20 -25.06
C PHE A 131 -15.97 -14.92 -26.37
N THR A 132 -15.94 -14.16 -27.46
CA THR A 132 -15.51 -14.61 -28.78
C THR A 132 -14.08 -14.15 -29.10
N SER A 133 -13.51 -14.61 -30.22
CA SER A 133 -12.16 -14.26 -30.64
C SER A 133 -11.96 -12.77 -30.99
N VAL A 134 -13.06 -12.04 -31.25
CA VAL A 134 -13.03 -10.60 -31.54
C VAL A 134 -13.06 -9.73 -30.27
N ASP A 135 -13.34 -10.32 -29.11
CA ASP A 135 -13.45 -9.59 -27.84
C ASP A 135 -12.08 -9.37 -27.19
N ASN A 136 -11.61 -8.12 -27.27
CA ASN A 136 -10.33 -7.70 -26.73
C ASN A 136 -10.35 -7.57 -25.18
N TRP A 137 -9.17 -7.37 -24.60
CA TRP A 137 -8.99 -7.29 -23.15
C TRP A 137 -9.78 -6.14 -22.49
N VAL A 138 -10.03 -5.04 -23.22
CA VAL A 138 -10.79 -3.88 -22.73
C VAL A 138 -12.27 -4.26 -22.56
N SER A 139 -12.85 -4.91 -23.58
CA SER A 139 -14.21 -5.43 -23.54
C SER A 139 -14.42 -6.40 -22.37
N ARG A 140 -13.47 -7.33 -22.19
CA ARG A 140 -13.49 -8.30 -21.07
C ARG A 140 -13.37 -7.59 -19.72
N GLY A 141 -12.49 -6.60 -19.61
CA GLY A 141 -12.32 -5.79 -18.39
C GLY A 141 -13.58 -5.00 -18.04
N ASN A 142 -14.26 -4.44 -19.04
CA ASN A 142 -15.53 -3.75 -18.83
C ASN A 142 -16.64 -4.68 -18.37
N ALA A 143 -16.78 -5.87 -18.97
CA ALA A 143 -17.75 -6.88 -18.53
C ALA A 143 -17.47 -7.34 -17.09
N ALA A 144 -16.21 -7.66 -16.77
CA ALA A 144 -15.81 -8.04 -15.42
C ALA A 144 -16.04 -6.93 -14.37
N ARG A 145 -15.96 -5.66 -14.79
CA ARG A 145 -16.27 -4.52 -13.92
C ARG A 145 -17.75 -4.44 -13.58
N LEU A 146 -18.64 -4.79 -14.51
CA LEU A 146 -20.09 -4.81 -14.27
C LEU A 146 -20.46 -5.87 -13.23
N ALA A 147 -19.73 -6.98 -13.16
CA ALA A 147 -19.92 -7.99 -12.12
C ALA A 147 -19.47 -7.52 -10.72
N HIS A 148 -18.82 -6.36 -10.57
CA HIS A 148 -18.39 -5.85 -9.28
C HIS A 148 -19.44 -4.92 -8.67
N ILE A 149 -19.86 -5.23 -7.45
CA ILE A 149 -20.82 -4.42 -6.70
C ILE A 149 -20.05 -3.47 -5.79
N ARG A 150 -20.43 -2.19 -5.79
CA ARG A 150 -19.82 -1.19 -4.92
C ARG A 150 -20.48 -1.26 -3.54
N LEU A 151 -19.71 -1.69 -2.54
CA LEU A 151 -20.10 -1.56 -1.14
C LEU A 151 -19.91 -0.10 -0.68
N PRO A 152 -20.70 0.38 0.30
CA PRO A 152 -20.60 1.75 0.79
C PRO A 152 -19.27 2.02 1.49
N ASP A 153 -18.86 3.29 1.49
CA ASP A 153 -17.67 3.71 2.21
C ASP A 153 -17.84 3.43 3.71
N GLY A 154 -16.81 2.85 4.33
CA GLY A 154 -16.88 2.46 5.74
C GLY A 154 -17.63 1.14 6.02
N PHE A 155 -18.01 0.36 4.99
CA PHE A 155 -18.64 -0.96 5.15
C PHE A 155 -17.95 -1.86 6.20
N ALA A 156 -16.61 -1.85 6.22
CA ALA A 156 -15.82 -2.64 7.16
C ALA A 156 -16.03 -2.24 8.64
N LYS A 157 -16.59 -1.07 8.94
CA LYS A 157 -16.88 -0.58 10.30
C LYS A 157 -18.29 -0.91 10.78
N LEU A 158 -19.18 -1.33 9.88
CA LEU A 158 -20.54 -1.75 10.22
C LEU A 158 -20.51 -3.02 11.08
N ASP A 159 -21.51 -3.21 11.92
CA ASP A 159 -21.71 -4.49 12.60
C ASP A 159 -22.21 -5.57 11.63
N ASP A 160 -22.21 -6.83 12.08
CA ASP A 160 -22.55 -7.96 11.21
C ASP A 160 -23.99 -7.94 10.69
N ALA A 161 -24.94 -7.44 11.48
CA ALA A 161 -26.34 -7.33 11.07
C ALA A 161 -26.50 -6.25 9.98
N GLN A 162 -25.86 -5.10 10.17
CA GLN A 162 -25.82 -4.01 9.20
C GLN A 162 -25.11 -4.43 7.91
N ARG A 163 -23.95 -5.09 8.00
CA ARG A 163 -23.24 -5.61 6.83
C ARG A 163 -24.11 -6.56 6.03
N LYS A 164 -24.79 -7.50 6.71
CA LYS A 164 -25.68 -8.45 6.06
C LYS A 164 -26.83 -7.76 5.32
N SER A 165 -27.47 -6.76 5.93
CA SER A 165 -28.51 -5.97 5.29
C SER A 165 -27.98 -5.28 4.03
N VAL A 166 -26.86 -4.56 4.15
CA VAL A 166 -26.24 -3.84 3.02
C VAL A 166 -25.87 -4.78 1.87
N ILE A 167 -25.33 -5.96 2.17
CA ILE A 167 -25.01 -6.97 1.14
C ILE A 167 -26.28 -7.43 0.42
N GLN A 168 -27.34 -7.76 1.17
CA GLN A 168 -28.59 -8.21 0.59
C GLN A 168 -29.23 -7.14 -0.30
N ASP A 169 -29.26 -5.89 0.17
CA ASP A 169 -29.81 -4.77 -0.60
C ASP A 169 -29.00 -4.53 -1.88
N SER A 170 -27.66 -4.55 -1.79
CA SER A 170 -26.77 -4.36 -2.94
C SER A 170 -26.90 -5.49 -3.96
N ILE A 171 -27.09 -6.74 -3.51
CA ILE A 171 -27.35 -7.90 -4.38
C ILE A 171 -28.69 -7.73 -5.11
N CYS A 172 -29.76 -7.36 -4.39
CA CYS A 172 -31.08 -7.13 -4.97
C CYS A 172 -31.05 -6.02 -6.02
N GLU A 173 -30.46 -4.87 -5.69
CA GLU A 173 -30.34 -3.74 -6.60
C GLU A 173 -29.56 -4.11 -7.86
N HIS A 174 -28.41 -4.76 -7.71
CA HIS A 174 -27.61 -5.21 -8.85
C HIS A 174 -28.37 -6.24 -9.70
N TYR A 175 -29.01 -7.23 -9.10
CA TYR A 175 -29.74 -8.25 -9.85
C TYR A 175 -30.90 -7.64 -10.64
N GLN A 176 -31.62 -6.69 -10.05
CA GLN A 176 -32.72 -5.95 -10.71
C GLN A 176 -32.21 -5.04 -11.82
N GLN A 177 -31.13 -4.30 -11.59
CA GLN A 177 -30.54 -3.40 -12.59
C GLN A 177 -30.16 -4.12 -13.89
N TYR A 178 -29.70 -5.36 -13.75
CA TYR A 178 -29.21 -6.18 -14.87
C TYR A 178 -30.19 -7.29 -15.26
N GLU A 179 -31.36 -7.36 -14.63
CA GLU A 179 -32.38 -8.39 -14.87
C GLU A 179 -31.81 -9.83 -14.87
N GLY A 180 -30.84 -10.08 -13.98
CA GLY A 180 -30.15 -11.36 -13.87
C GLY A 180 -29.12 -11.70 -14.95
N SER A 181 -28.80 -10.77 -15.86
CA SER A 181 -27.84 -11.00 -16.95
C SER A 181 -26.91 -9.81 -17.20
N LEU A 182 -25.64 -10.11 -17.48
CA LEU A 182 -24.63 -9.16 -17.90
C LEU A 182 -24.31 -9.35 -19.40
N PRO A 183 -23.62 -8.39 -20.04
CA PRO A 183 -23.19 -8.52 -21.44
C PRO A 183 -22.41 -9.81 -21.71
N TYR A 184 -22.30 -10.20 -22.99
CA TYR A 184 -21.62 -11.43 -23.42
C TYR A 184 -22.28 -12.71 -22.91
N ASP A 185 -23.62 -12.74 -22.96
CA ASP A 185 -24.49 -13.82 -22.49
C ASP A 185 -24.17 -14.26 -21.05
N GLY A 186 -23.69 -13.31 -20.24
CA GLY A 186 -23.24 -13.57 -18.89
C GLY A 186 -24.43 -13.76 -17.96
N VAL A 187 -24.79 -14.99 -17.63
CA VAL A 187 -25.87 -15.28 -16.68
C VAL A 187 -25.33 -15.20 -15.25
N ILE A 188 -25.99 -14.41 -14.40
CA ILE A 188 -25.65 -14.33 -12.97
C ILE A 188 -26.12 -15.61 -12.26
N LYS A 189 -25.20 -16.33 -11.64
CA LYS A 189 -25.47 -17.58 -10.92
C LYS A 189 -25.63 -17.40 -9.40
N GLY A 190 -25.06 -16.32 -8.88
CA GLY A 190 -24.96 -16.03 -7.46
C GLY A 190 -24.03 -14.85 -7.24
N TYR A 191 -23.67 -14.63 -5.99
CA TYR A 191 -22.78 -13.57 -5.58
C TYR A 191 -21.79 -14.09 -4.54
N ARG A 192 -20.56 -13.58 -4.58
CA ARG A 192 -19.52 -13.90 -3.60
C ARG A 192 -19.02 -12.63 -2.94
N LEU A 193 -19.03 -12.63 -1.61
CA LEU A 193 -18.30 -11.69 -0.79
C LEU A 193 -16.93 -12.30 -0.48
N THR A 194 -15.86 -11.61 -0.84
CA THR A 194 -14.49 -11.97 -0.47
C THR A 194 -13.99 -11.01 0.60
N ILE A 195 -13.42 -11.56 1.67
CA ILE A 195 -12.79 -10.82 2.76
C ILE A 195 -11.28 -10.93 2.58
N GLU A 196 -10.64 -9.80 2.38
CA GLU A 196 -9.19 -9.68 2.22
C GLU A 196 -8.59 -8.95 3.42
N GLN A 197 -7.53 -9.52 3.98
CA GLN A 197 -6.70 -8.88 4.98
C GLN A 197 -5.25 -8.98 4.54
N ASN A 198 -4.50 -7.88 4.58
CA ASN A 198 -3.10 -7.84 4.16
C ASN A 198 -2.87 -8.37 2.72
N ASN A 199 -3.78 -8.07 1.80
CA ASN A 199 -3.80 -8.56 0.41
C ASN A 199 -3.91 -10.08 0.26
N HIS A 200 -4.31 -10.79 1.30
CA HIS A 200 -4.64 -12.21 1.25
C HIS A 200 -6.13 -12.40 1.49
N VAL A 201 -6.75 -13.30 0.71
CA VAL A 201 -8.12 -13.75 0.99
C VAL A 201 -8.09 -14.55 2.28
N VAL A 202 -8.78 -14.06 3.30
CA VAL A 202 -8.88 -14.72 4.61
C VAL A 202 -10.19 -15.49 4.77
N ASP A 203 -11.25 -15.06 4.06
CA ASP A 203 -12.55 -15.72 4.09
C ASP A 203 -13.40 -15.34 2.87
N HIS A 204 -14.47 -16.10 2.63
CA HIS A 204 -15.50 -15.79 1.64
C HIS A 204 -16.88 -16.27 2.09
N ALA A 205 -17.91 -15.59 1.60
CA ALA A 205 -19.31 -15.99 1.78
C ALA A 205 -20.03 -15.96 0.44
N ASP A 206 -20.72 -17.07 0.13
CA ASP A 206 -21.51 -17.21 -1.08
C ASP A 206 -22.98 -16.88 -0.80
N TYR A 207 -23.59 -16.17 -1.72
CA TYR A 207 -24.99 -15.73 -1.70
C TYR A 207 -25.67 -16.24 -2.96
N GLY A 208 -26.84 -16.84 -2.78
CA GLY A 208 -27.69 -17.22 -3.91
C GLY A 208 -28.32 -16.01 -4.60
N LEU A 209 -29.10 -16.29 -5.65
CA LEU A 209 -29.91 -15.27 -6.30
C LEU A 209 -30.97 -14.71 -5.36
N PRO A 210 -31.33 -13.42 -5.48
CA PRO A 210 -32.45 -12.87 -4.75
C PRO A 210 -33.71 -13.67 -5.09
N LYS A 211 -34.49 -14.02 -4.06
CA LYS A 211 -35.81 -14.62 -4.29
C LYS A 211 -36.65 -13.59 -5.01
N SER A 212 -37.27 -13.98 -6.12
CA SER A 212 -38.25 -13.15 -6.80
C SER A 212 -39.33 -12.75 -5.79
N SER A 213 -39.39 -11.46 -5.48
CA SER A 213 -40.57 -10.86 -4.89
C SER A 213 -41.68 -11.00 -5.93
N SER A 214 -42.46 -12.08 -5.86
CA SER A 214 -43.76 -12.12 -6.50
C SER A 214 -44.56 -10.93 -5.97
N ILE A 215 -44.81 -9.94 -6.82
CA ILE A 215 -45.94 -9.03 -6.66
C ILE A 215 -47.18 -9.81 -7.06
#